data_AF-A0A8J7GQ96-F1
#
_entry.id   AF-A0A8J7GQ96-F1
#
_cell.length_a   1.000
_cell.length_b   1.000
_cell.length_c   1.000
_cell.angle_alpha   90.00
_cell.angle_beta   90.00
_cell.angle_gamma   90.00
#
_symmetry.space_group_name_H-M   'P 1'
#
loop_
_entity.id
_entity.type
_entity.pdbx_description
1 polymer ?
#
loop_
_entity_poly.entity_id
_entity_poly.type
_entity_poly.pdbx_seq_one_letter_code
_entity_poly.pdbx_strand_id
1 'polypeptide(L)'
;MSLWRIRTEVDDRPGRLAALSRALADVGGNILTLTVQVDAAGVVDEFIVETPPGVAGEAVGTALRIAGGRGVVTVPATRRDLVDEPTRALLLAGRIGAEQRNLPDLLMELLRADAARWLADGEDADLVVPIGPARHVGLTRRLPFTLTEAARAEAFVRLLLLDGTASRETVSLADGTRLPVRLLHPDDLTEVQALHRRCTAETRRARYFVARRQLTGHMWRAFCDPAWGATYLVQAGQRAVALAHLAYTPEPGVAELAVLVEDGWQERGLGRSLVGMLVADARDRGLAELRASLLADNVRMRRILVAHGATLAYGGSVVEARMGLARGRAAAR
;
A
#
# COMPACT_ATOMS: atom_id res chain seq x y z
N MET A 1 17.96 31.62 20.47
CA MET A 1 16.61 31.07 20.65
C MET A 1 16.70 29.57 20.46
N SER A 2 15.94 28.81 21.24
CA SER A 2 15.94 27.34 21.21
C SER A 2 14.55 26.84 20.86
N LEU A 3 14.45 25.88 19.93
CA LEU A 3 13.20 25.26 19.53
C LEU A 3 13.06 23.89 20.20
N TRP A 4 11.89 23.62 20.74
CA TRP A 4 11.57 22.38 21.43
C TRP A 4 10.31 21.76 20.85
N ARG A 5 10.36 20.45 20.55
CA ARG A 5 9.18 19.64 20.28
C ARG A 5 8.81 18.93 21.57
N ILE A 6 7.55 19.07 21.96
CA ILE A 6 7.06 18.62 23.26
C ILE A 6 5.81 17.79 23.04
N ARG A 7 5.75 16.61 23.65
CA ARG A 7 4.55 15.79 23.68
C ARG A 7 4.09 15.62 25.12
N THR A 8 2.80 15.76 25.35
CA THR A 8 2.18 15.56 26.65
C THR A 8 0.79 14.98 26.49
N GLU A 9 0.43 14.08 27.39
CA GLU A 9 -0.94 13.61 27.55
C GLU A 9 -1.71 14.57 28.45
N VAL A 10 -2.97 14.80 28.09
CA VAL A 10 -3.84 15.75 28.78
C VAL A 10 -5.24 15.15 28.85
N ASP A 11 -5.90 15.36 29.99
CA ASP A 11 -7.33 15.02 30.08
C ASP A 11 -8.12 15.91 29.11
N ASP A 12 -8.99 15.30 28.30
CA ASP A 12 -9.86 16.04 27.38
C ASP A 12 -11.00 16.74 28.14
N ARG A 13 -10.66 17.87 28.77
CA ARG A 13 -11.60 18.71 29.53
C ARG A 13 -11.30 20.20 29.29
N PRO A 14 -12.34 21.05 29.27
CA PRO A 14 -12.18 22.49 29.12
C PRO A 14 -11.15 23.07 30.12
N GLY A 15 -10.29 23.97 29.63
CA GLY A 15 -9.29 24.68 30.43
C GLY A 15 -7.95 23.97 30.63
N ARG A 16 -7.83 22.68 30.31
CA ARG A 16 -6.56 21.95 30.44
C ARG A 16 -5.48 22.47 29.51
N LEU A 17 -5.79 22.60 28.22
CA LEU A 17 -4.87 23.19 27.24
C LEU A 17 -4.49 24.64 27.60
N ALA A 18 -5.41 25.41 28.18
CA ALA A 18 -5.14 26.78 28.62
C ALA A 18 -4.08 26.82 29.74
N ALA A 19 -4.13 25.86 30.68
CA ALA A 19 -3.13 25.73 31.74
C ALA A 19 -1.73 25.41 31.18
N LEU A 20 -1.65 24.52 30.19
CA LEU A 20 -0.39 24.19 29.52
C LEU A 20 0.18 25.38 28.74
N SER A 21 -0.66 26.06 27.97
CA SER A 21 -0.26 27.27 27.25
C SER A 21 0.22 28.37 28.20
N ARG A 22 -0.42 28.51 29.37
CA ARG A 22 0.02 29.45 30.40
C ARG A 22 1.40 29.08 30.96
N ALA A 23 1.62 27.81 31.28
CA ALA A 23 2.91 27.34 31.80
C ALA A 23 4.04 27.51 30.78
N LEU A 24 3.76 27.31 29.48
CA LEU A 24 4.71 27.62 28.41
C LEU A 24 5.02 29.12 28.35
N ALA A 25 4.01 29.98 28.47
CA ALA A 25 4.22 31.43 28.49
C ALA A 25 5.05 31.89 29.72
N ASP A 26 4.85 31.28 30.88
CA ASP A 26 5.58 31.63 32.12
C ASP A 26 7.09 31.32 32.02
N VAL A 27 7.50 30.36 31.17
CA VAL A 27 8.92 30.10 30.85
C VAL A 27 9.42 30.90 29.63
N GLY A 28 8.63 31.86 29.16
CA GLY A 28 8.94 32.68 27.98
C GLY A 28 8.75 31.95 26.65
N GLY A 29 8.04 30.82 26.64
CA GLY A 29 7.78 30.01 25.46
C GLY A 29 6.75 30.62 24.52
N ASN A 30 7.07 30.70 23.24
CA ASN A 30 6.16 31.04 22.15
C ASN A 30 5.75 29.77 21.40
N ILE A 31 4.45 29.44 21.40
CA ILE A 31 3.92 28.25 20.72
C ILE A 31 3.82 28.56 19.23
N LEU A 32 4.65 27.90 18.42
CA LEU A 32 4.66 28.04 16.97
C LEU A 32 3.71 27.06 16.29
N THR A 33 3.46 25.91 16.90
CA THR A 33 2.58 24.87 16.36
C THR A 33 1.97 24.07 17.51
N LEU A 34 0.71 23.67 17.34
CA LEU A 34 0.00 22.75 18.21
C LEU A 34 -0.71 21.72 17.34
N THR A 35 -0.53 20.44 17.63
CA THR A 35 -1.29 19.34 17.03
C THR A 35 -1.90 18.52 18.15
N VAL A 36 -3.20 18.25 18.04
CA VAL A 36 -3.98 17.49 19.02
C VAL A 36 -4.32 16.16 18.40
N GLN A 37 -3.92 15.06 19.04
CA GLN A 37 -4.14 13.69 18.56
C GLN A 37 -4.97 12.94 19.59
N VAL A 38 -6.09 12.36 19.15
CA VAL A 38 -6.93 11.54 20.03
C VAL A 38 -6.36 10.12 20.05
N ASP A 39 -6.09 9.59 21.23
CA ASP A 39 -5.59 8.25 21.47
C ASP A 39 -6.51 7.48 22.44
N ALA A 40 -6.37 6.15 22.50
CA ALA A 40 -7.21 5.28 23.32
C ALA A 40 -7.13 5.59 24.83
N ALA A 41 -6.02 6.18 25.28
CA ALA A 41 -5.78 6.55 26.68
C ALA A 41 -6.07 8.03 27.01
N GLY A 42 -6.41 8.86 26.02
CA GLY A 42 -6.64 10.30 26.21
C GLY A 42 -6.24 11.14 24.99
N VAL A 43 -6.03 12.44 25.21
CA VAL A 43 -5.57 13.36 24.17
C VAL A 43 -4.07 13.59 24.32
N VAL A 44 -3.35 13.43 23.22
CA VAL A 44 -1.93 13.70 23.11
C VAL A 44 -1.74 15.03 22.38
N ASP A 45 -1.24 16.02 23.11
CA ASP A 45 -0.89 17.32 22.55
C ASP A 45 0.60 17.34 22.18
N GLU A 46 0.89 17.73 20.94
CA GLU A 46 2.23 18.00 20.45
C GLU A 46 2.41 19.50 20.19
N PHE A 47 3.37 20.11 20.88
CA PHE A 47 3.75 21.51 20.73
C PHE A 47 5.10 21.64 20.07
N ILE A 48 5.26 22.70 19.27
CA ILE A 48 6.57 23.24 18.91
C ILE A 48 6.68 24.63 19.52
N VAL A 49 7.65 24.80 20.43
CA VAL A 49 7.80 26.00 21.24
C VAL A 49 9.17 26.60 21.02
N GLU A 50 9.20 27.89 20.73
CA GLU A 50 10.41 28.71 20.76
C GLU A 50 10.62 29.30 22.14
N THR A 51 11.84 29.24 22.65
CA THR A 51 12.20 29.76 23.96
C THR A 51 13.41 30.71 23.89
N PRO A 52 13.55 31.63 24.86
CA PRO A 52 14.74 32.47 25.01
C PRO A 52 16.02 31.64 25.11
N PRO A 53 17.18 32.19 24.70
CA PRO A 53 18.47 31.52 24.91
C PRO A 53 18.67 31.14 26.38
N GLY A 54 19.16 29.93 26.64
CA GLY A 54 19.45 29.43 28.00
C GLY A 54 18.30 28.68 28.69
N VAL A 55 17.07 28.74 28.16
CA VAL A 55 15.96 27.90 28.67
C VAL A 55 16.14 26.47 28.16
N ALA A 56 16.45 25.55 29.08
CA ALA A 56 16.60 24.13 28.79
C ALA A 56 15.24 23.43 28.63
N GLY A 57 15.17 22.42 27.76
CA GLY A 57 13.96 21.63 27.54
C GLY A 57 13.42 20.97 28.83
N GLU A 58 14.29 20.66 29.79
CA GLU A 58 13.89 20.13 31.09
C GLU A 58 13.05 21.12 31.93
N ALA A 59 13.37 22.42 31.86
CA ALA A 59 12.60 23.46 32.53
C ALA A 59 11.20 23.58 31.91
N VAL A 60 11.12 23.52 30.57
CA VAL A 60 9.85 23.52 29.83
C VAL A 60 9.01 22.30 30.19
N GLY A 61 9.62 21.10 30.19
CA GLY A 61 8.94 19.87 30.57
C GLY A 61 8.44 19.89 32.02
N THR A 62 9.19 20.51 32.93
CA THR A 62 8.80 20.66 34.33
C THR A 62 7.61 21.61 34.50
N ALA A 63 7.59 22.73 33.79
CA ALA A 63 6.46 23.65 33.79
C ALA A 63 5.15 22.96 33.33
N LEU A 64 5.22 22.17 32.25
CA LEU A 64 4.06 21.42 31.74
C LEU A 64 3.58 20.33 32.71
N ARG A 65 4.48 19.62 33.39
CA ARG A 65 4.09 18.63 34.41
C ARG A 65 3.35 19.27 35.57
N ILE A 66 3.81 20.42 36.05
CA ILE A 66 3.15 21.20 37.11
C ILE A 66 1.74 21.64 36.67
N ALA A 67 1.60 22.02 35.39
CA ALA A 67 0.33 22.40 34.80
C ALA A 67 -0.63 21.22 34.52
N GLY A 68 -0.22 19.99 34.85
CA GLY A 68 -1.06 18.79 34.75
C GLY A 68 -0.81 17.94 33.50
N GLY A 69 0.23 18.23 32.72
CA GLY A 69 0.67 17.37 31.63
C GLY A 69 1.25 16.06 32.15
N ARG A 70 0.79 14.93 31.60
CA ARG A 70 1.31 13.59 31.88
C ARG A 70 2.22 13.12 30.76
N GLY A 71 3.18 12.24 31.09
CA GLY A 71 4.09 11.69 30.08
C GLY A 71 4.88 12.76 29.31
N VAL A 72 5.18 13.91 29.93
CA VAL A 72 5.80 15.04 29.23
C VAL A 72 7.20 14.67 28.79
N VAL A 73 7.40 14.63 27.47
CA VAL A 73 8.70 14.43 26.85
C VAL A 73 9.05 15.64 26.00
N THR A 74 10.28 16.13 26.15
CA THR A 74 10.79 17.30 25.44
C THR A 74 12.06 16.95 24.69
N VAL A 75 12.10 17.23 23.39
CA VAL A 75 13.25 17.00 22.52
C VAL A 75 13.58 18.27 21.73
N PRO A 76 14.85 18.50 21.34
CA PRO A 76 15.19 19.62 20.46
C PRO A 76 14.41 19.54 19.13
N ALA A 77 14.04 20.71 18.59
CA ALA A 77 13.38 20.84 17.30
C ALA A 77 14.17 21.75 16.35
N THR A 78 13.85 21.66 15.07
CA THR A 78 14.44 22.44 13.99
C THR A 78 13.38 23.23 13.24
N ARG A 79 13.77 24.13 12.34
CA ARG A 79 12.79 24.84 11.48
C ARG A 79 12.03 23.92 10.53
N ARG A 80 12.60 22.75 10.19
CA ARG A 80 11.89 21.74 9.37
C ARG A 80 10.68 21.17 10.10
N ASP A 81 10.71 21.19 11.43
CA ASP A 81 9.60 20.75 12.26
C ASP A 81 8.39 21.69 12.21
N LEU A 82 8.53 22.91 11.66
CA LEU A 82 7.41 23.83 11.51
C LEU A 82 6.53 23.54 10.29
N VAL A 83 6.96 22.66 9.39
CA VAL A 83 6.12 22.21 8.26
C VAL A 83 5.00 21.35 8.82
N ASP A 84 3.77 21.76 8.55
CA ASP A 84 2.58 21.05 8.99
C ASP A 84 2.53 19.62 8.40
N GLU A 85 1.84 18.77 9.12
CA GLU A 85 1.77 17.34 8.80
C GLU A 85 1.10 17.05 7.44
N PRO A 86 -0.05 17.65 7.07
CA PRO A 86 -0.63 17.50 5.74
C PRO A 86 0.33 17.88 4.61
N THR A 87 0.98 19.05 4.69
CA THR A 87 1.93 19.52 3.68
C THR A 87 3.11 18.55 3.55
N ARG A 88 3.67 18.09 4.68
CA ARG A 88 4.76 17.10 4.67
C ARG A 88 4.32 15.78 4.02
N ALA A 89 3.14 15.27 4.38
CA ALA A 89 2.62 14.04 3.79
C ALA A 89 2.44 14.16 2.27
N LEU A 90 1.95 15.30 1.77
CA LEU A 90 1.78 15.55 0.33
C LEU A 90 3.12 15.70 -0.41
N LEU A 91 4.10 16.39 0.18
CA LEU A 91 5.45 16.51 -0.40
C LEU A 91 6.14 15.15 -0.49
N LEU A 92 6.02 14.33 0.56
CA LEU A 92 6.52 12.96 0.56
C LEU A 92 5.78 12.08 -0.44
N ALA A 93 4.47 12.26 -0.57
CA ALA A 93 3.68 11.54 -1.56
C ALA A 93 4.15 11.82 -2.99
N GLY A 94 4.51 13.07 -3.30
CA GLY A 94 5.07 13.43 -4.60
C GLY A 94 6.45 12.80 -4.91
N ARG A 95 7.17 12.31 -3.90
CA ARG A 95 8.49 11.65 -4.05
C ARG A 95 8.38 10.13 -4.24
N ILE A 96 7.21 9.54 -3.95
CA ILE A 96 6.96 8.09 -3.98
C ILE A 96 7.37 7.45 -5.31
N GLY A 97 7.07 8.08 -6.45
CA GLY A 97 7.36 7.54 -7.78
C GLY A 97 8.85 7.52 -8.17
N ALA A 98 9.68 8.42 -7.62
CA ALA A 98 11.11 8.51 -7.92
C ALA A 98 12.00 7.71 -6.95
N GLU A 99 11.51 7.44 -5.73
CA GLU A 99 12.31 6.94 -4.60
C GLU A 99 11.74 5.65 -3.95
N GLN A 100 10.98 4.80 -4.66
CA GLN A 100 10.35 3.58 -4.10
C GLN A 100 11.32 2.66 -3.30
N ARG A 101 12.63 2.73 -3.55
CA ARG A 101 13.66 1.94 -2.85
C ARG A 101 13.99 2.44 -1.44
N ASN A 102 13.45 3.57 -0.99
CA ASN A 102 13.82 4.18 0.29
C ASN A 102 12.65 4.38 1.28
N LEU A 103 11.72 3.42 1.30
CA LEU A 103 10.53 3.47 2.15
C LEU A 103 10.79 3.71 3.66
N PRO A 104 11.79 3.06 4.30
CA PRO A 104 12.10 3.37 5.69
C PRO A 104 12.39 4.86 5.91
N ASP A 105 13.18 5.50 5.04
CA ASP A 105 13.49 6.93 5.17
C ASP A 105 12.26 7.82 4.96
N LEU A 106 11.37 7.46 4.03
CA LEU A 106 10.12 8.18 3.80
C LEU A 106 9.20 8.10 5.04
N LEU A 107 9.09 6.92 5.66
CA LEU A 107 8.31 6.74 6.88
C LEU A 107 8.95 7.44 8.08
N MET A 108 10.29 7.41 8.17
CA MET A 108 11.07 8.16 9.16
C MET A 108 10.79 9.65 9.06
N GLU A 109 10.78 10.22 7.84
CA GLU A 109 10.50 11.63 7.61
C GLU A 109 9.01 11.96 7.87
N LEU A 110 8.09 11.11 7.41
CA LEU A 110 6.64 11.28 7.60
C LEU A 110 6.28 11.41 9.08
N LEU A 111 6.76 10.47 9.89
CA LEU A 111 6.45 10.37 11.32
C LEU A 111 7.50 11.04 12.21
N ARG A 112 8.54 11.63 11.63
CA ARG A 112 9.68 12.24 12.36
C ARG A 112 10.27 11.29 13.41
N ALA A 113 10.49 10.04 12.99
CA ALA A 113 11.14 9.02 13.80
C ALA A 113 12.64 9.31 13.94
N ASP A 114 13.26 8.77 14.99
CA ASP A 114 14.71 8.88 15.19
C ASP A 114 15.48 7.92 14.27
N ALA A 115 14.88 6.76 13.97
CA ALA A 115 15.38 5.82 12.97
C ALA A 115 14.23 5.01 12.36
N ALA A 116 14.45 4.50 11.15
CA ALA A 116 13.59 3.49 10.54
C ALA A 116 14.44 2.45 9.81
N ARG A 117 14.01 1.19 9.84
CA ARG A 117 14.69 0.09 9.15
C ARG A 117 13.71 -1.01 8.76
N TRP A 118 14.11 -1.83 7.81
CA TRP A 118 13.43 -3.10 7.58
C TRP A 118 13.64 -4.03 8.78
N LEU A 119 12.58 -4.70 9.19
CA LEU A 119 12.62 -5.72 10.25
C LEU A 119 12.73 -7.12 9.67
N ALA A 120 13.59 -7.94 10.28
CA ALA A 120 13.60 -9.39 10.09
C ALA A 120 12.49 -10.05 10.92
N ASP A 121 12.17 -11.31 10.61
CA ASP A 121 11.16 -12.08 11.36
C ASP A 121 11.50 -12.13 12.86
N GLY A 122 10.55 -11.71 13.70
CA GLY A 122 10.68 -11.73 15.16
C GLY A 122 11.43 -10.54 15.77
N GLU A 123 11.84 -9.56 14.96
CA GLU A 123 12.33 -8.28 15.49
C GLU A 123 11.18 -7.35 15.87
N ASP A 124 11.39 -6.56 16.93
CA ASP A 124 10.42 -5.59 17.44
C ASP A 124 10.91 -4.14 17.28
N ALA A 125 9.98 -3.18 17.32
CA ALA A 125 10.24 -1.75 17.21
C ALA A 125 9.15 -0.94 17.93
N ASP A 126 9.39 0.35 18.20
CA ASP A 126 8.40 1.22 18.85
C ASP A 126 7.11 1.37 18.01
N LEU A 127 7.24 1.32 16.68
CA LEU A 127 6.12 1.19 15.74
C LEU A 127 6.49 0.26 14.59
N VAL A 128 5.63 -0.73 14.33
CA VAL A 128 5.77 -1.66 13.21
C VAL A 128 4.73 -1.33 12.15
N VAL A 129 5.18 -0.97 10.95
CA VAL A 129 4.31 -0.63 9.80
C VAL A 129 4.34 -1.76 8.78
N PRO A 130 3.21 -2.44 8.51
CA PRO A 130 3.16 -3.56 7.57
C PRO A 130 3.16 -3.08 6.11
N ILE A 131 4.05 -3.67 5.29
CA ILE A 131 4.20 -3.45 3.83
C ILE A 131 3.82 -4.74 3.08
N GLY A 132 2.74 -5.39 3.54
CA GLY A 132 2.31 -6.74 3.16
C GLY A 132 2.56 -7.79 4.25
N PRO A 133 2.30 -9.09 3.98
CA PRO A 133 2.28 -10.19 4.94
C PRO A 133 3.66 -10.64 5.43
N ALA A 134 4.76 -10.13 4.84
CA ALA A 134 6.12 -10.57 5.17
C ALA A 134 7.16 -9.44 5.18
N ARG A 135 6.74 -8.18 5.05
CA ARG A 135 7.65 -7.02 5.05
C ARG A 135 7.13 -6.01 6.05
N HIS A 136 7.99 -5.61 6.96
CA HIS A 136 7.66 -4.64 7.99
C HIS A 136 8.76 -3.59 8.05
N VAL A 137 8.35 -2.33 8.18
CA VAL A 137 9.27 -1.26 8.56
C VAL A 137 9.09 -1.02 10.05
N GLY A 138 10.18 -1.14 10.79
CA GLY A 138 10.24 -0.77 12.19
C GLY A 138 10.73 0.66 12.32
N LEU A 139 10.02 1.47 13.09
CA LEU A 139 10.42 2.82 13.45
C LEU A 139 10.72 2.88 14.94
N THR A 140 11.76 3.62 15.30
CA THR A 140 12.11 3.89 16.70
C THR A 140 12.16 5.38 16.94
N ARG A 141 11.65 5.83 18.07
CA ARG A 141 11.66 7.24 18.46
C ARG A 141 11.53 7.40 19.97
N ARG A 142 12.22 8.40 20.52
CA ARG A 142 12.12 8.80 21.94
C ARG A 142 10.71 9.22 22.37
N LEU A 143 9.93 9.77 21.43
CA LEU A 143 8.52 10.12 21.62
C LEU A 143 7.66 8.93 21.18
N PRO A 144 6.83 8.35 22.07
CA PRO A 144 5.95 7.23 21.73
C PRO A 144 5.07 7.56 20.52
N PHE A 145 4.82 6.59 19.64
CA PHE A 145 3.91 6.79 18.51
C PHE A 145 2.44 6.69 18.96
N THR A 146 1.57 7.53 18.39
CA THR A 146 0.12 7.45 18.61
C THR A 146 -0.57 6.55 17.58
N LEU A 147 -1.79 6.09 17.88
CA LEU A 147 -2.62 5.37 16.92
C LEU A 147 -2.88 6.15 15.63
N THR A 148 -2.98 7.48 15.72
CA THR A 148 -3.15 8.35 14.54
C THR A 148 -1.89 8.37 13.67
N GLU A 149 -0.70 8.38 14.28
CA GLU A 149 0.57 8.26 13.56
C GLU A 149 0.70 6.90 12.87
N ALA A 150 0.32 5.82 13.54
CA ALA A 150 0.31 4.47 12.95
C ALA A 150 -0.64 4.39 11.74
N ALA A 151 -1.87 4.88 11.88
CA ALA A 151 -2.86 4.92 10.80
C ALA A 151 -2.37 5.74 9.59
N ARG A 152 -1.68 6.85 9.83
CA ARG A 152 -1.08 7.66 8.75
C ARG A 152 0.02 6.92 8.01
N ALA A 153 0.87 6.20 8.72
CA ALA A 153 1.94 5.41 8.12
C ALA A 153 1.36 4.31 7.22
N GLU A 154 0.34 3.61 7.67
CA GLU A 154 -0.38 2.63 6.84
C GLU A 154 -1.02 3.26 5.61
N ALA A 155 -1.68 4.41 5.74
CA ALA A 155 -2.27 5.13 4.62
C ALA A 155 -1.22 5.54 3.57
N PHE A 156 -0.06 5.99 4.04
CA PHE A 156 1.06 6.33 3.17
C PHE A 156 1.61 5.11 2.42
N VAL A 157 1.77 3.98 3.11
CA VAL A 157 2.20 2.71 2.48
C VAL A 157 1.21 2.23 1.44
N ARG A 158 -0.10 2.36 1.69
CA ARG A 158 -1.12 2.02 0.70
C ARG A 158 -0.94 2.83 -0.58
N LEU A 159 -0.64 4.12 -0.46
CA LEU A 159 -0.34 4.99 -1.61
C LEU A 159 0.88 4.50 -2.40
N LEU A 160 1.94 4.03 -1.73
CA LEU A 160 3.12 3.44 -2.37
C LEU A 160 2.86 2.13 -3.12
N LEU A 161 2.02 1.27 -2.57
CA LEU A 161 1.66 0.00 -3.20
C LEU A 161 0.83 0.17 -4.47
N LEU A 162 0.34 1.39 -4.74
CA LEU A 162 -0.28 1.75 -6.02
C LEU A 162 0.76 1.89 -7.14
N ASP A 163 1.98 2.33 -6.83
CA ASP A 163 3.06 2.58 -7.81
C ASP A 163 4.02 1.36 -8.00
N GLY A 164 3.94 0.35 -7.14
CA GLY A 164 4.83 -0.81 -7.10
C GLY A 164 4.51 -1.93 -8.11
N THR A 165 4.42 -1.60 -9.40
CA THR A 165 4.32 -2.60 -10.48
C THR A 165 5.71 -3.10 -10.84
N ALA A 166 6.02 -4.36 -10.53
CA ALA A 166 7.15 -5.02 -11.16
C ALA A 166 6.86 -5.11 -12.66
N SER A 167 7.44 -4.19 -13.44
CA SER A 167 7.37 -4.20 -14.90
C SER A 167 8.00 -5.49 -15.42
N ARG A 168 7.15 -6.49 -15.72
CA ARG A 168 7.59 -7.62 -16.52
C ARG A 168 7.50 -7.23 -17.97
N GLU A 169 8.66 -7.07 -18.58
CA GLU A 169 8.75 -6.62 -19.97
C GLU A 169 8.31 -7.71 -20.95
N THR A 170 8.39 -8.99 -20.58
CA THR A 170 8.02 -10.11 -21.47
C THR A 170 7.40 -11.29 -20.74
N VAL A 171 6.47 -11.98 -21.42
CA VAL A 171 6.00 -13.34 -21.06
C VAL A 171 6.56 -14.34 -22.07
N SER A 172 7.09 -15.46 -21.59
CA SER A 172 7.68 -16.50 -22.43
C SER A 172 6.76 -17.71 -22.51
N LEU A 173 6.59 -18.25 -23.72
CA LEU A 173 5.84 -19.48 -24.00
C LEU A 173 6.78 -20.68 -24.08
N ALA A 174 6.20 -21.89 -24.01
CA ALA A 174 6.95 -23.14 -24.09
C ALA A 174 7.60 -23.37 -25.48
N ASP A 175 7.04 -22.75 -26.53
CA ASP A 175 7.58 -22.79 -27.89
C ASP A 175 8.75 -21.81 -28.10
N GLY A 176 9.20 -21.11 -27.04
CA GLY A 176 10.26 -20.10 -27.09
C GLY A 176 9.79 -18.71 -27.50
N THR A 177 8.52 -18.53 -27.88
CA THR A 177 7.97 -17.21 -28.21
C THR A 177 8.01 -16.30 -26.98
N ARG A 178 8.53 -15.08 -27.16
CA ARG A 178 8.54 -14.03 -26.14
C ARG A 178 7.62 -12.89 -26.57
N LEU A 179 6.63 -12.58 -25.75
CA LEU A 179 5.65 -11.53 -26.04
C LEU A 179 5.86 -10.36 -25.08
N PRO A 180 5.98 -9.12 -25.58
CA PRO A 180 6.00 -7.93 -24.74
C PRO A 180 4.78 -7.86 -23.83
N VAL A 181 5.03 -7.48 -22.59
CA VAL A 181 4.00 -7.20 -21.60
C VAL A 181 4.28 -5.82 -21.02
N ARG A 182 3.21 -5.04 -20.85
CA ARG A 182 3.27 -3.73 -20.19
C ARG A 182 1.99 -3.51 -19.41
N LEU A 183 2.01 -2.52 -18.53
CA LEU A 183 0.77 -2.05 -17.90
C LEU A 183 -0.17 -1.43 -18.92
N LEU A 184 -1.44 -1.57 -18.62
CA LEU A 184 -2.52 -0.93 -19.33
C LEU A 184 -2.49 0.59 -19.07
N HIS A 185 -2.58 1.36 -20.14
CA HIS A 185 -2.69 2.82 -20.11
C HIS A 185 -4.13 3.25 -20.47
N PRO A 186 -4.66 4.36 -19.91
CA PRO A 186 -5.99 4.86 -20.27
C PRO A 186 -6.25 5.07 -21.77
N ASP A 187 -5.20 5.32 -22.55
CA ASP A 187 -5.28 5.51 -24.01
C ASP A 187 -5.44 4.18 -24.79
N ASP A 188 -5.26 3.03 -24.14
CA ASP A 188 -5.33 1.71 -24.78
C ASP A 188 -6.76 1.23 -25.04
N LEU A 189 -7.79 2.04 -24.73
CA LEU A 189 -9.20 1.63 -24.82
C LEU A 189 -9.52 1.07 -26.20
N THR A 190 -9.03 1.72 -27.25
CA THR A 190 -9.27 1.29 -28.64
C THR A 190 -8.66 -0.07 -28.92
N GLU A 191 -7.42 -0.30 -28.47
CA GLU A 191 -6.70 -1.56 -28.66
C GLU A 191 -7.36 -2.70 -27.88
N VAL A 192 -7.76 -2.46 -26.63
CA VAL A 192 -8.46 -3.44 -25.79
C VAL A 192 -9.85 -3.75 -26.33
N GLN A 193 -10.61 -2.75 -26.80
CA GLN A 193 -11.89 -3.01 -27.45
C GLN A 193 -11.74 -3.80 -28.76
N ALA A 194 -10.65 -3.59 -29.51
CA ALA A 194 -10.35 -4.39 -30.69
C ALA A 194 -10.04 -5.85 -30.31
N LEU A 195 -9.27 -6.10 -29.26
CA LEU A 195 -9.04 -7.44 -28.70
C LEU A 195 -10.37 -8.13 -28.33
N HIS A 196 -11.26 -7.44 -27.61
CA HIS A 196 -12.57 -7.98 -27.25
C HIS A 196 -13.42 -8.32 -28.48
N ARG A 197 -13.41 -7.47 -29.52
CA ARG A 197 -14.18 -7.72 -30.75
C ARG A 197 -13.70 -8.96 -31.50
N ARG A 198 -12.40 -9.24 -31.49
CA ARG A 198 -11.81 -10.44 -32.12
C ARG A 198 -12.08 -11.72 -31.34
N CYS A 199 -12.25 -11.65 -30.02
CA CYS A 199 -12.55 -12.81 -29.21
C CYS A 199 -13.92 -13.42 -29.56
N THR A 200 -14.06 -14.74 -29.46
CA THR A 200 -15.36 -15.40 -29.62
C THR A 200 -16.33 -15.05 -28.47
N ALA A 201 -17.62 -15.33 -28.65
CA ALA A 201 -18.62 -15.14 -27.60
C ALA A 201 -18.33 -16.02 -26.37
N GLU A 202 -17.84 -17.23 -26.59
CA GLU A 202 -17.43 -18.17 -25.55
C GLU A 202 -16.24 -17.64 -24.74
N THR A 203 -15.17 -17.19 -25.41
CA THR A 203 -14.00 -16.59 -24.75
C THR A 203 -14.38 -15.38 -23.89
N ARG A 204 -15.29 -14.54 -24.36
CA ARG A 204 -15.79 -13.39 -23.57
C ARG A 204 -16.68 -13.80 -22.41
N ARG A 205 -17.56 -14.78 -22.61
CA ARG A 205 -18.40 -15.37 -21.55
C ARG A 205 -17.54 -15.98 -20.45
N ALA A 206 -16.48 -16.71 -20.81
CA ALA A 206 -15.56 -17.30 -19.85
C ALA A 206 -14.85 -16.26 -18.98
N ARG A 207 -14.60 -15.04 -19.51
CA ARG A 207 -13.94 -13.94 -18.79
C ARG A 207 -14.90 -13.10 -17.94
N TYR A 208 -16.13 -12.88 -18.41
CA TYR A 208 -17.06 -11.89 -17.85
C TYR A 208 -18.38 -12.50 -17.36
N PHE A 209 -18.52 -13.82 -17.37
CA PHE A 209 -19.76 -14.59 -17.12
C PHE A 209 -20.91 -14.30 -18.11
N VAL A 210 -20.67 -13.40 -19.06
CA VAL A 210 -21.56 -12.98 -20.15
C VAL A 210 -20.73 -12.62 -21.38
N ALA A 211 -21.27 -12.77 -22.58
CA ALA A 211 -20.55 -12.54 -23.84
C ALA A 211 -20.36 -11.04 -24.18
N ARG A 212 -19.81 -10.24 -23.25
CA ARG A 212 -19.65 -8.78 -23.37
C ARG A 212 -18.75 -8.40 -24.52
N ARG A 213 -19.32 -7.84 -25.59
CA ARG A 213 -18.58 -7.41 -26.79
C ARG A 213 -17.71 -6.17 -26.58
N GLN A 214 -18.05 -5.33 -25.61
CA GLN A 214 -17.35 -4.08 -25.31
C GLN A 214 -17.26 -3.87 -23.79
N LEU A 215 -16.19 -3.20 -23.38
CA LEU A 215 -16.04 -2.75 -22.00
C LEU A 215 -16.85 -1.46 -21.80
N THR A 216 -17.55 -1.36 -20.66
CA THR A 216 -18.24 -0.13 -20.25
C THR A 216 -17.23 0.87 -19.71
N GLY A 217 -17.56 2.18 -19.73
CA GLY A 217 -16.68 3.21 -19.17
C GLY A 217 -16.40 3.05 -17.68
N HIS A 218 -17.30 2.42 -16.92
CA HIS A 218 -17.05 2.06 -15.52
C HIS A 218 -15.99 0.97 -15.40
N MET A 219 -16.12 -0.14 -16.14
CA MET A 219 -15.13 -1.22 -16.10
C MET A 219 -13.77 -0.76 -16.60
N TRP A 220 -13.75 0.08 -17.64
CA TRP A 220 -12.49 0.63 -18.17
C TRP A 220 -11.75 1.46 -17.13
N ARG A 221 -12.46 2.37 -16.44
CA ARG A 221 -11.89 3.15 -15.34
C ARG A 221 -11.31 2.24 -14.26
N ALA A 222 -12.06 1.22 -13.83
CA ALA A 222 -11.56 0.27 -12.84
C ALA A 222 -10.33 -0.53 -13.31
N PHE A 223 -10.23 -0.86 -14.60
CA PHE A 223 -9.04 -1.56 -15.14
C PHE A 223 -7.79 -0.67 -15.19
N CYS A 224 -7.96 0.65 -15.34
CA CYS A 224 -6.88 1.61 -15.42
C CYS A 224 -6.51 2.22 -14.07
N ASP A 225 -7.38 2.12 -13.07
CA ASP A 225 -7.19 2.70 -11.75
C ASP A 225 -6.30 1.79 -10.88
N PRO A 226 -5.08 2.23 -10.52
CA PRO A 226 -4.17 1.45 -9.68
C PRO A 226 -4.74 1.11 -8.31
N ALA A 227 -5.71 1.89 -7.81
CA ALA A 227 -6.40 1.61 -6.54
C ALA A 227 -7.22 0.32 -6.58
N TRP A 228 -7.60 -0.13 -7.77
CA TRP A 228 -8.38 -1.35 -7.98
C TRP A 228 -7.54 -2.54 -8.40
N GLY A 229 -6.23 -2.35 -8.63
CA GLY A 229 -5.30 -3.41 -8.97
C GLY A 229 -4.37 -3.07 -10.14
N ALA A 230 -3.85 -4.09 -10.81
CA ALA A 230 -2.95 -3.96 -11.96
C ALA A 230 -3.49 -4.73 -13.16
N THR A 231 -3.53 -4.05 -14.32
CA THR A 231 -3.89 -4.68 -15.60
C THR A 231 -2.69 -4.67 -16.53
N TYR A 232 -2.39 -5.82 -17.09
CA TYR A 232 -1.31 -6.05 -18.04
C TYR A 232 -1.87 -6.32 -19.43
N LEU A 233 -1.32 -5.63 -20.41
CA LEU A 233 -1.59 -5.80 -21.83
C LEU A 233 -0.43 -6.59 -22.46
N VAL A 234 -0.77 -7.67 -23.17
CA VAL A 234 0.21 -8.52 -23.87
C VAL A 234 0.10 -8.23 -25.35
N GLN A 235 1.24 -7.93 -25.99
CA GLN A 235 1.27 -7.56 -27.41
C GLN A 235 1.99 -8.62 -28.25
N ALA A 236 1.52 -8.82 -29.48
CA ALA A 236 2.23 -9.53 -30.53
C ALA A 236 2.35 -8.60 -31.74
N GLY A 237 3.57 -8.11 -32.01
CA GLY A 237 3.76 -6.99 -32.93
C GLY A 237 3.06 -5.74 -32.40
N GLN A 238 2.20 -5.14 -33.22
CA GLN A 238 1.45 -3.90 -32.91
C GLN A 238 0.01 -4.18 -32.43
N ARG A 239 -0.28 -5.37 -31.92
CA ARG A 239 -1.65 -5.77 -31.53
C ARG A 239 -1.65 -6.42 -30.15
N ALA A 240 -2.57 -5.98 -29.29
CA ALA A 240 -2.90 -6.68 -28.06
C ALA A 240 -3.54 -8.05 -28.36
N VAL A 241 -3.01 -9.10 -27.75
CA VAL A 241 -3.46 -10.49 -27.92
C VAL A 241 -3.98 -11.11 -26.64
N ALA A 242 -3.67 -10.51 -25.49
CA ALA A 242 -4.20 -10.92 -24.20
C ALA A 242 -4.25 -9.76 -23.20
N LEU A 243 -5.09 -9.93 -22.18
CA LEU A 243 -5.23 -9.06 -21.03
C LEU A 243 -5.12 -9.92 -19.77
N ALA A 244 -4.31 -9.51 -18.80
CA ALA A 244 -4.20 -10.18 -17.51
C ALA A 244 -4.42 -9.14 -16.41
N HIS A 245 -5.31 -9.43 -15.47
CA HIS A 245 -5.74 -8.48 -14.45
C HIS A 245 -5.58 -9.10 -13.07
N LEU A 246 -4.99 -8.34 -12.16
CA LEU A 246 -4.89 -8.61 -10.74
C LEU A 246 -5.70 -7.55 -10.01
N ALA A 247 -6.92 -7.87 -9.60
CA ALA A 247 -7.87 -6.95 -8.95
C ALA A 247 -7.74 -7.03 -7.42
N TYR A 248 -7.62 -5.89 -6.74
CA TYR A 248 -7.69 -5.89 -5.29
C TYR A 248 -9.12 -6.10 -4.79
N THR A 249 -9.26 -6.86 -3.71
CA THR A 249 -10.54 -7.05 -3.03
C THR A 249 -10.62 -6.16 -1.78
N PRO A 250 -11.81 -5.95 -1.20
CA PRO A 250 -11.95 -5.30 0.10
C PRO A 250 -11.25 -6.04 1.25
N GLU A 251 -10.95 -7.33 1.09
CA GLU A 251 -10.28 -8.15 2.10
C GLU A 251 -8.75 -7.91 2.05
N PRO A 252 -8.13 -7.49 3.17
CA PRO A 252 -6.71 -7.19 3.22
C PRO A 252 -5.83 -8.37 2.79
N GLY A 253 -4.88 -8.12 1.90
CA GLY A 253 -3.94 -9.14 1.42
C GLY A 253 -4.53 -10.14 0.42
N VAL A 254 -5.77 -9.94 -0.05
CA VAL A 254 -6.44 -10.82 -1.02
C VAL A 254 -6.69 -10.08 -2.33
N ALA A 255 -6.32 -10.70 -3.45
CA ALA A 255 -6.64 -10.21 -4.78
C ALA A 255 -7.30 -11.29 -5.65
N GLU A 256 -8.06 -10.86 -6.66
CA GLU A 256 -8.61 -11.72 -7.70
C GLU A 256 -7.75 -11.65 -8.95
N LEU A 257 -7.51 -12.80 -9.57
CA LEU A 257 -6.82 -12.87 -10.86
C LEU A 257 -7.82 -13.19 -11.98
N ALA A 258 -7.62 -12.60 -13.14
CA ALA A 258 -8.40 -12.93 -14.32
C ALA A 258 -7.66 -12.66 -15.63
N VAL A 259 -7.89 -13.50 -16.63
CA VAL A 259 -7.14 -13.48 -17.90
C VAL A 259 -8.10 -13.61 -19.08
N LEU A 260 -7.86 -12.81 -20.13
CA LEU A 260 -8.48 -12.93 -21.45
C LEU A 260 -7.37 -13.19 -22.47
N VAL A 261 -7.51 -14.23 -23.30
CA VAL A 261 -6.57 -14.55 -24.38
C VAL A 261 -7.36 -14.67 -25.69
N GLU A 262 -6.93 -13.96 -26.73
CA GLU A 262 -7.51 -14.07 -28.07
C GLU A 262 -7.46 -15.52 -28.57
N ASP A 263 -8.53 -15.98 -29.21
CA ASP A 263 -8.73 -17.39 -29.56
C ASP A 263 -7.55 -18.00 -30.35
N GLY A 264 -6.96 -17.27 -31.31
CA GLY A 264 -5.79 -17.73 -32.07
C GLY A 264 -4.48 -17.85 -31.28
N TRP A 265 -4.44 -17.34 -30.05
CA TRP A 265 -3.31 -17.44 -29.11
C TRP A 265 -3.58 -18.43 -27.96
N GLN A 266 -4.78 -19.02 -27.91
CA GLN A 266 -5.09 -20.08 -26.97
C GLN A 266 -4.34 -21.37 -27.34
N GLU A 267 -4.27 -22.31 -26.40
CA GLU A 267 -3.58 -23.61 -26.56
C GLU A 267 -2.07 -23.53 -26.83
N ARG A 268 -1.49 -22.32 -26.83
CA ARG A 268 -0.03 -22.07 -26.94
C ARG A 268 0.67 -21.86 -25.59
N GLY A 269 -0.04 -22.11 -24.49
CA GLY A 269 0.48 -21.90 -23.14
C GLY A 269 0.46 -20.44 -22.63
N LEU A 270 -0.09 -19.49 -23.39
CA LEU A 270 -0.14 -18.08 -22.99
C LEU A 270 -0.93 -17.86 -21.70
N GLY A 271 -2.12 -18.45 -21.57
CA GLY A 271 -2.92 -18.34 -20.34
C GLY A 271 -2.19 -18.88 -19.10
N ARG A 272 -1.47 -20.00 -19.23
CA ARG A 272 -0.66 -20.57 -18.14
C ARG A 272 0.46 -19.63 -17.72
N SER A 273 1.14 -19.05 -18.70
CA SER A 273 2.28 -18.14 -18.48
C SER A 273 1.82 -16.83 -17.84
N LEU A 274 0.65 -16.31 -18.25
CA LEU A 274 0.04 -15.13 -17.64
C LEU A 274 -0.42 -15.38 -16.21
N VAL A 275 -1.03 -16.53 -15.90
CA VAL A 275 -1.36 -16.86 -14.50
C VAL A 275 -0.09 -16.98 -13.66
N GLY A 276 0.96 -17.64 -14.15
CA GLY A 276 2.24 -17.71 -13.45
C GLY A 276 2.87 -16.32 -13.25
N MET A 277 2.68 -15.41 -14.21
CA MET A 277 3.07 -14.03 -14.06
C MET A 277 2.30 -13.32 -12.94
N LEU A 278 0.97 -13.38 -12.94
CA LEU A 278 0.14 -12.73 -11.93
C LEU A 278 0.39 -13.30 -10.53
N VAL A 279 0.63 -14.61 -10.42
CA VAL A 279 0.98 -15.26 -9.15
C VAL A 279 2.28 -14.70 -8.58
N ALA A 280 3.28 -14.48 -9.43
CA ALA A 280 4.55 -13.97 -8.97
C ALA A 280 4.51 -12.45 -8.73
N ASP A 281 3.77 -11.66 -9.53
CA ASP A 281 3.47 -10.24 -9.22
C ASP A 281 2.74 -10.10 -7.87
N ALA A 282 1.77 -10.96 -7.59
CA ALA A 282 1.08 -10.98 -6.31
C ALA A 282 2.01 -11.31 -5.13
N ARG A 283 3.00 -12.20 -5.32
CA ARG A 283 4.05 -12.46 -4.31
C ARG A 283 4.95 -11.26 -4.11
N ASP A 284 5.37 -10.60 -5.18
CA ASP A 284 6.25 -9.41 -5.14
C ASP A 284 5.57 -8.23 -4.42
N ARG A 285 4.24 -8.12 -4.56
CA ARG A 285 3.37 -7.17 -3.85
C ARG A 285 3.10 -7.55 -2.40
N GLY A 286 3.41 -8.79 -2.01
CA GLY A 286 3.06 -9.31 -0.69
C GLY A 286 1.55 -9.46 -0.57
N LEU A 287 0.92 -10.26 -1.41
CA LEU A 287 -0.45 -10.71 -1.19
C LEU A 287 -0.41 -12.06 -0.48
N ALA A 288 -1.36 -12.29 0.43
CA ALA A 288 -1.49 -13.53 1.18
C ALA A 288 -2.23 -14.60 0.38
N GLU A 289 -3.21 -14.20 -0.44
CA GLU A 289 -4.06 -15.13 -1.19
C GLU A 289 -4.45 -14.55 -2.56
N LEU A 290 -4.53 -15.43 -3.57
CA LEU A 290 -5.20 -15.16 -4.83
C LEU A 290 -6.48 -15.95 -4.98
N ARG A 291 -7.51 -15.29 -5.48
CA ARG A 291 -8.81 -15.87 -5.83
C ARG A 291 -9.06 -15.81 -7.32
N ALA A 292 -9.90 -16.72 -7.82
CA ALA A 292 -10.47 -16.62 -9.15
C ALA A 292 -11.84 -17.30 -9.17
N SER A 293 -12.86 -16.56 -9.58
CA SER A 293 -14.18 -17.10 -9.88
C SER A 293 -14.24 -17.49 -11.36
N LEU A 294 -14.74 -18.68 -11.67
CA LEU A 294 -14.85 -19.16 -13.04
C LEU A 294 -16.10 -20.00 -13.26
N LEU A 295 -16.64 -19.99 -14.47
CA LEU A 295 -17.75 -20.86 -14.83
C LEU A 295 -17.35 -22.33 -14.69
N ALA A 296 -18.31 -23.16 -14.25
CA ALA A 296 -18.09 -24.59 -14.03
C ALA A 296 -17.72 -25.37 -15.30
N ASP A 297 -17.99 -24.83 -16.49
CA ASP A 297 -17.60 -25.39 -17.78
C ASP A 297 -16.19 -24.95 -18.25
N ASN A 298 -15.54 -24.00 -17.57
CA ASN A 298 -14.21 -23.51 -17.92
C ASN A 298 -13.09 -24.46 -17.45
N VAL A 299 -13.08 -25.67 -18.01
CA VAL A 299 -12.13 -26.75 -17.69
C VAL A 299 -10.67 -26.30 -17.92
N ARG A 300 -10.44 -25.49 -18.96
CA ARG A 300 -9.09 -24.99 -19.31
C ARG A 300 -8.50 -24.15 -18.17
N MET A 301 -9.26 -23.17 -17.67
CA MET A 301 -8.78 -22.31 -16.58
C MET A 301 -8.64 -23.07 -15.26
N ARG A 302 -9.54 -24.01 -14.94
CA ARG A 302 -9.38 -24.88 -13.75
C ARG A 302 -8.04 -25.61 -13.76
N ARG A 303 -7.67 -26.22 -14.89
CA ARG A 303 -6.40 -26.95 -15.04
C ARG A 303 -5.19 -26.02 -14.86
N ILE A 304 -5.27 -24.78 -15.35
CA ILE A 304 -4.21 -23.78 -15.17
C ILE A 304 -4.08 -23.42 -13.68
N LEU A 305 -5.17 -23.10 -13.01
CA LEU A 305 -5.18 -22.68 -11.60
C LEU A 305 -4.70 -23.81 -10.67
N VAL A 306 -5.17 -25.05 -10.85
CA VAL A 306 -4.73 -26.22 -10.08
C VAL A 306 -3.23 -26.47 -10.28
N ALA A 307 -2.71 -26.31 -11.51
CA ALA A 307 -1.29 -26.48 -11.77
C ALA A 307 -0.41 -25.41 -11.10
N HIS A 308 -0.99 -24.28 -10.68
CA HIS A 308 -0.33 -23.26 -9.86
C HIS A 308 -0.62 -23.40 -8.36
N GLY A 309 -1.25 -24.49 -7.94
CA GLY A 309 -1.50 -24.81 -6.53
C GLY A 309 -2.83 -24.29 -5.98
N ALA A 310 -3.79 -23.92 -6.83
CA ALA A 310 -5.11 -23.52 -6.36
C ALA A 310 -5.94 -24.72 -5.89
N THR A 311 -6.63 -24.55 -4.77
CA THR A 311 -7.73 -25.41 -4.31
C THR A 311 -9.04 -24.93 -4.91
N LEU A 312 -9.93 -25.85 -5.30
CA LEU A 312 -11.22 -25.53 -5.92
C LEU A 312 -12.38 -25.80 -4.96
N ALA A 313 -13.31 -24.85 -4.86
CA ALA A 313 -14.60 -25.01 -4.20
C ALA A 313 -15.72 -24.89 -5.24
N TYR A 314 -16.64 -25.84 -5.25
CA TYR A 314 -17.70 -25.94 -6.26
C TYR A 314 -19.00 -25.36 -5.71
N GLY A 315 -19.55 -24.34 -6.37
CA GLY A 315 -20.76 -23.62 -5.98
C GLY A 315 -21.76 -23.48 -7.12
N GLY A 316 -22.30 -24.60 -7.61
CA GLY A 316 -23.26 -24.61 -8.72
C GLY A 316 -22.62 -24.30 -10.07
N SER A 317 -23.03 -23.20 -10.70
CA SER A 317 -22.53 -22.78 -12.02
C SER A 317 -21.18 -22.05 -11.97
N VAL A 318 -20.72 -21.68 -10.78
CA VAL A 318 -19.44 -21.02 -10.53
C VAL A 318 -18.57 -21.92 -9.65
N VAL A 319 -17.28 -21.95 -9.98
CA VAL A 319 -16.23 -22.60 -9.20
C VAL A 319 -15.33 -21.49 -8.68
N GLU A 320 -15.05 -21.51 -7.39
CA GLU A 320 -14.10 -20.61 -6.75
C GLU A 320 -12.76 -21.32 -6.61
N ALA A 321 -11.71 -20.71 -7.15
CA ALA A 321 -10.35 -21.15 -6.96
C ALA A 321 -9.66 -20.25 -5.94
N ARG A 322 -8.95 -20.84 -4.98
CA ARG A 322 -8.16 -20.13 -3.96
C ARG A 322 -6.74 -20.64 -3.97
N MET A 323 -5.78 -19.73 -3.90
CA MET A 323 -4.36 -20.05 -3.89
C MET A 323 -3.69 -19.26 -2.78
N GLY A 324 -3.31 -19.96 -1.71
CA GLY A 324 -2.48 -19.38 -0.66
C GLY A 324 -1.08 -19.09 -1.20
N LEU A 325 -0.58 -17.87 -1.01
CA LEU A 325 0.74 -17.45 -1.45
C LEU A 325 1.81 -17.64 -0.35
N ALA A 326 1.63 -18.66 0.50
CA ALA A 326 2.55 -19.00 1.58
C ALA A 326 3.99 -19.24 1.06
N ARG A 327 4.97 -18.88 1.89
CA ARG A 327 6.42 -19.01 1.64
C ARG A 327 6.73 -20.32 0.92
N GLY A 328 7.40 -20.23 -0.23
CA GLY A 328 8.21 -21.37 -0.65
C GLY A 328 9.19 -21.66 0.48
N ARG A 329 9.04 -22.82 1.15
CA ARG A 329 10.15 -23.40 1.91
C ARG A 329 11.33 -23.45 0.94
N ALA A 330 12.34 -22.62 1.15
CA ALA A 330 13.65 -22.90 0.57
C ALA A 330 14.01 -24.29 1.06
N ALA A 331 14.04 -25.25 0.13
CA ALA A 331 14.52 -26.58 0.42
C ALA A 331 15.94 -26.42 0.97
N ALA A 332 16.13 -26.82 2.22
CA ALA A 332 17.45 -26.97 2.79
C ALA A 332 18.25 -27.92 1.87
N ARG A 333 19.30 -27.39 1.25
CA ARG A 333 20.43 -28.13 0.72
C ARG A 333 21.67 -27.34 1.02
#